data_AF-A0A6M3XPD7-F1
#
_entry.id   AF-A0A6M3XPD7-F1
#
_cell.length_a   1.000
_cell.length_b   1.000
_cell.length_c   1.000
_cell.angle_alpha   90.00
_cell.angle_beta   90.00
_cell.angle_gamma   90.00
#
_symmetry.space_group_name_H-M   'P 1'
#
loop_
_entity.id
_entity.type
_entity.pdbx_description
1 polymer ?
#
loop_
_entity_poly.entity_id
_entity_poly.type
_entity_poly.pdbx_seq_one_letter_code
_entity_poly.pdbx_strand_id
1 'polypeptide(L)'
;MPKTFICDEAQFMGLARSLSTAIKESKKRYDWLHAVPQGGAALGGFLSASLGIPLITEKEAYQPVNQGRVLVVDDLVDSGVTRQRFMDFDFACLHIKEHTPRELYPTYWVSSIPGWVDYWWENGPGGGIQENVTRIIEYLGEDPTREGLKGTPLRVVASWKQLFGGYTQNPKDLFKTFAAQGYDQMVLLRDIEFHSTCEHHMLPFSGKAHVAYIPSKGGRVLGVSKLARLVDVFARRLQIQERIGDQVTAAIMENLNPLGAACILEAKHLCMVCRGVQKQNSVMMTSSLKGLFLEDSDNGRAARAELMGLVKG
;
A
#
# COMPACT_ATOMS: atom_id res chain seq x y z
N MET A 1 -6.00 7.81 2.35
CA MET A 1 -5.65 6.51 2.95
C MET A 1 -6.39 5.42 2.19
N PRO A 2 -5.89 4.17 2.17
CA PRO A 2 -6.68 3.04 1.68
C PRO A 2 -8.07 3.05 2.33
N LYS A 3 -9.06 2.49 1.63
CA LYS A 3 -10.40 2.29 2.19
C LYS A 3 -10.23 1.55 3.52
N THR A 4 -10.60 2.20 4.60
CA THR A 4 -10.64 1.58 5.92
C THR A 4 -12.02 0.96 6.05
N PHE A 5 -12.08 -0.34 6.22
CA PHE A 5 -13.33 -1.03 6.55
C PHE A 5 -13.50 -0.94 8.06
N ILE A 6 -14.47 -0.14 8.49
CA ILE A 6 -14.85 -0.07 9.91
C ILE A 6 -15.81 -1.22 10.16
N CYS A 7 -15.46 -2.09 11.12
CA CYS A 7 -16.31 -3.16 11.60
C CYS A 7 -16.81 -2.81 13.00
N ASP A 8 -17.98 -2.19 13.06
CA ASP A 8 -18.63 -1.88 14.32
C ASP A 8 -19.16 -3.14 15.03
N GLU A 9 -19.61 -3.00 16.28
CA GLU A 9 -20.11 -4.14 17.07
C GLU A 9 -21.31 -4.84 16.41
N ALA A 10 -22.24 -4.07 15.83
CA ALA A 10 -23.44 -4.63 15.20
C ALA A 10 -23.08 -5.41 13.93
N GLN A 11 -22.18 -4.87 13.12
CA GLN A 11 -21.63 -5.52 11.92
C GLN A 11 -20.87 -6.79 12.28
N PHE A 12 -19.99 -6.73 13.28
CA PHE A 12 -19.28 -7.90 13.80
C PHE A 12 -20.26 -9.01 14.20
N MET A 13 -21.27 -8.67 15.00
CA MET A 13 -22.27 -9.65 15.46
C MET A 13 -23.08 -10.25 14.31
N GLY A 14 -23.38 -9.46 13.27
CA GLY A 14 -24.02 -9.95 12.05
C GLY A 14 -23.14 -10.97 11.32
N LEU A 15 -21.88 -10.63 11.06
CA LEU A 15 -20.92 -11.50 10.37
C LEU A 15 -20.65 -12.78 11.17
N ALA A 16 -20.45 -12.68 12.48
CA ALA A 16 -20.19 -13.82 13.35
C ALA A 16 -21.37 -14.80 13.38
N ARG A 17 -22.62 -14.30 13.36
CA ARG A 17 -23.82 -15.15 13.21
C ARG A 17 -23.86 -15.85 11.86
N SER A 18 -23.60 -15.14 10.76
CA SER A 18 -23.53 -15.74 9.42
C SER A 18 -22.49 -16.85 9.35
N LEU A 19 -21.31 -16.64 9.94
CA LEU A 19 -20.25 -17.64 10.02
C LEU A 19 -20.68 -18.86 10.85
N SER A 20 -21.28 -18.64 12.02
CA SER A 20 -21.83 -19.71 12.86
C SER A 20 -22.86 -20.56 12.11
N THR A 21 -23.77 -19.93 11.36
CA THR A 21 -24.74 -20.62 10.51
C THR A 21 -24.05 -21.46 9.44
N ALA A 22 -23.09 -20.90 8.70
CA ALA A 22 -22.35 -21.63 7.67
C ALA A 22 -21.61 -22.86 8.23
N ILE A 23 -21.01 -22.73 9.42
CA ILE A 23 -20.36 -23.85 10.11
C ILE A 23 -21.39 -24.95 10.44
N LYS A 24 -22.55 -24.61 11.01
CA LYS A 24 -23.63 -25.55 11.32
C LYS A 24 -24.15 -26.28 10.08
N GLU A 25 -24.31 -25.56 8.97
CA GLU A 25 -24.82 -26.10 7.71
C GLU A 25 -23.83 -27.05 7.01
N SER A 26 -22.53 -26.88 7.25
CA SER A 26 -21.48 -27.68 6.60
C SER A 26 -21.46 -29.16 6.98
N LYS A 27 -22.22 -29.56 8.00
CA LYS A 27 -22.27 -30.92 8.60
C LYS A 27 -20.93 -31.43 9.15
N LYS A 28 -19.84 -30.65 9.10
CA LYS A 28 -18.59 -30.93 9.82
C LYS A 28 -18.84 -30.73 11.32
N ARG A 29 -18.35 -31.65 12.14
CA ARG A 29 -18.38 -31.54 13.61
C ARG A 29 -16.98 -31.23 14.10
N TYR A 30 -16.90 -30.31 15.05
CA TYR A 30 -15.67 -29.92 15.72
C TYR A 30 -15.85 -30.14 17.21
N ASP A 31 -14.85 -30.72 17.82
CA ASP A 31 -14.81 -31.02 19.26
C ASP A 31 -14.22 -29.83 20.04
N TRP A 32 -13.36 -29.06 19.37
CA TRP A 32 -12.62 -27.97 19.98
C TRP A 32 -12.49 -26.76 19.06
N LEU A 33 -12.45 -25.57 19.65
CA LEU A 33 -12.09 -24.33 18.97
C LEU A 33 -10.74 -23.83 19.46
N HIS A 34 -9.86 -23.48 18.54
CA HIS A 34 -8.65 -22.72 18.87
C HIS A 34 -8.79 -21.29 18.35
N ALA A 35 -8.96 -20.33 19.26
CA ALA A 35 -8.97 -18.91 18.93
C ALA A 35 -7.54 -18.38 18.84
N VAL A 36 -7.16 -17.85 17.68
CA VAL A 36 -5.86 -17.21 17.50
C VAL A 36 -5.74 -16.03 18.49
N PRO A 37 -4.65 -15.92 19.26
CA PRO A 37 -4.48 -14.84 20.22
C PRO A 37 -4.61 -13.45 19.58
N GLN A 38 -5.27 -12.54 20.30
CA GLN A 38 -5.63 -11.17 19.84
C GLN A 38 -6.72 -11.17 18.76
N GLY A 39 -6.39 -11.50 17.50
CA GLY A 39 -7.32 -11.39 16.37
C GLY A 39 -8.55 -12.30 16.51
N GLY A 40 -8.32 -13.58 16.76
CA GLY A 40 -9.39 -14.58 16.89
C GLY A 40 -10.16 -14.58 18.20
N ALA A 41 -9.74 -13.82 19.23
CA ALA A 41 -10.28 -13.97 20.59
C ALA A 41 -11.77 -13.63 20.69
N ALA A 42 -12.19 -12.48 20.14
CA ALA A 42 -13.59 -12.05 20.17
C ALA A 42 -14.48 -13.02 19.38
N LEU A 43 -14.04 -13.40 18.17
CA LEU A 43 -14.79 -14.34 17.33
C LEU A 43 -14.85 -15.74 17.92
N GLY A 44 -13.74 -16.23 18.47
CA GLY A 44 -13.64 -17.53 19.12
C GLY A 44 -14.59 -17.65 20.32
N GLY A 45 -14.65 -16.62 21.18
CA GLY A 45 -15.62 -16.55 22.28
C GLY A 45 -17.07 -16.62 21.78
N PHE A 46 -17.39 -15.86 20.74
CA PHE A 46 -18.72 -15.88 20.13
C PHE A 46 -19.07 -17.27 19.56
N LEU A 47 -18.19 -17.86 18.75
CA LEU A 47 -18.42 -19.16 18.12
C LEU A 47 -18.50 -20.28 19.16
N SER A 48 -17.67 -20.24 20.21
CA SER A 48 -17.72 -21.20 21.31
C SER A 48 -19.11 -21.23 21.96
N ALA A 49 -19.64 -20.06 22.31
CA ALA A 49 -20.98 -19.94 22.88
C ALA A 49 -22.09 -20.33 21.90
N SER A 50 -21.98 -19.93 20.63
CA SER A 50 -23.02 -20.15 19.60
C SER A 50 -23.11 -21.59 19.10
N LEU A 51 -21.97 -22.29 19.07
CA LEU A 51 -21.84 -23.68 18.60
C LEU A 51 -21.84 -24.68 19.76
N GLY A 52 -21.61 -24.23 20.99
CA GLY A 52 -21.45 -25.11 22.16
C GLY A 52 -20.15 -25.89 22.14
N ILE A 53 -19.09 -25.31 21.55
CA ILE A 53 -17.79 -25.98 21.35
C ILE A 53 -16.75 -25.31 22.26
N PRO A 54 -16.07 -26.06 23.15
CA PRO A 54 -15.09 -25.50 24.09
C PRO A 54 -13.86 -24.90 23.39
N LEU A 55 -13.31 -23.84 24.00
CA LEU A 55 -12.05 -23.21 23.59
C LEU A 55 -10.84 -23.96 24.16
N ILE A 56 -9.79 -24.07 23.36
CA ILE A 56 -8.50 -24.66 23.75
C ILE A 56 -7.33 -23.75 23.35
N THR A 57 -6.22 -23.93 24.07
CA THR A 57 -4.93 -23.33 23.73
C THR A 57 -4.32 -24.00 22.50
N GLU A 58 -3.36 -23.32 21.88
CA GLU A 58 -2.65 -23.87 20.73
C GLU A 58 -1.89 -25.15 21.08
N LYS A 59 -1.23 -25.16 22.25
CA LYS A 59 -0.47 -26.32 22.72
C LYS A 59 -1.36 -27.55 22.82
N GLU A 60 -2.59 -27.37 23.32
CA GLU A 60 -3.57 -28.45 23.38
C GLU A 60 -3.95 -28.90 21.96
N ALA A 61 -4.18 -27.97 21.02
CA ALA A 61 -4.55 -28.28 19.63
C ALA A 61 -3.59 -29.24 18.91
N TYR A 62 -2.29 -29.19 19.20
CA TYR A 62 -1.26 -30.04 18.58
C TYR A 62 -0.84 -31.27 19.39
N GLN A 63 -1.39 -31.50 20.59
CA GLN A 63 -0.97 -32.62 21.42
C GLN A 63 -1.64 -33.95 21.01
N PRO A 64 -0.96 -35.11 21.17
CA PRO A 64 -1.49 -36.43 20.82
C PRO A 64 -2.81 -36.82 21.50
N VAL A 65 -3.24 -36.05 22.51
CA VAL A 65 -4.42 -36.27 23.34
C VAL A 65 -5.70 -35.72 22.69
N ASN A 66 -5.60 -34.84 21.69
CA ASN A 66 -6.76 -34.25 21.02
C ASN A 66 -7.25 -35.13 19.86
N GLN A 67 -7.77 -36.33 20.16
CA GLN A 67 -8.40 -37.25 19.18
C GLN A 67 -9.65 -36.65 18.45
N GLY A 68 -9.94 -35.36 18.63
CA GLY A 68 -11.09 -34.65 18.07
C GLY A 68 -10.68 -33.60 17.03
N ARG A 69 -11.65 -33.19 16.21
CA ARG A 69 -11.43 -32.20 15.15
C ARG A 69 -11.41 -30.80 15.74
N VAL A 70 -10.33 -30.06 15.50
CA VAL A 70 -10.17 -28.67 15.94
C VAL A 70 -10.54 -27.72 14.79
N LEU A 71 -11.33 -26.70 15.08
CA LEU A 71 -11.52 -25.55 14.19
C LEU A 71 -10.70 -24.37 14.71
N VAL A 72 -9.77 -23.89 13.90
CA VAL A 72 -9.01 -22.68 14.19
C VAL A 72 -9.83 -21.46 13.78
N VAL A 73 -9.86 -20.45 14.64
CA VAL A 73 -10.69 -19.26 14.48
C VAL A 73 -9.83 -18.02 14.56
N ASP A 74 -9.95 -17.15 13.56
CA ASP A 74 -9.31 -15.84 13.51
C ASP A 74 -10.30 -14.78 13.03
N ASP A 75 -10.07 -13.49 13.25
CA ASP A 75 -10.95 -12.45 12.71
C ASP A 75 -10.72 -12.20 11.21
N LEU A 76 -9.49 -12.33 10.75
CA LEU A 76 -9.04 -11.95 9.42
C LEU A 76 -7.93 -12.87 8.90
N VAL A 77 -8.01 -13.25 7.61
CA VAL A 77 -6.83 -13.74 6.87
C VAL A 77 -6.26 -12.59 6.05
N ASP A 78 -5.04 -12.17 6.39
CA ASP A 78 -4.33 -11.04 5.77
C ASP A 78 -3.12 -11.48 4.92
N SER A 79 -1.90 -11.31 5.43
CA SER A 79 -0.64 -11.87 4.92
C SER A 79 -0.68 -13.38 4.73
N GLY A 80 -1.57 -14.07 5.46
CA GLY A 80 -1.68 -15.52 5.45
C GLY A 80 -0.68 -16.24 6.36
N VAL A 81 0.17 -15.52 7.11
CA VAL A 81 1.17 -16.12 8.02
C VAL A 81 0.49 -16.99 9.08
N THR A 82 -0.56 -16.48 9.74
CA THR A 82 -1.34 -17.27 10.70
C THR A 82 -2.00 -18.47 10.02
N ARG A 83 -2.60 -18.27 8.84
CA ARG A 83 -3.22 -19.36 8.08
C ARG A 83 -2.23 -20.48 7.74
N GLN A 84 -1.00 -20.14 7.34
CA GLN A 84 0.06 -21.11 7.01
C GLN A 84 0.47 -21.94 8.22
N ARG A 85 0.57 -21.33 9.41
CA ARG A 85 0.85 -22.06 10.66
C ARG A 85 -0.17 -23.17 10.93
N PHE A 86 -1.43 -22.91 10.59
CA PHE A 86 -2.55 -23.83 10.79
C PHE A 86 -3.01 -24.51 9.49
N MET A 87 -2.13 -24.72 8.52
CA MET A 87 -2.50 -25.24 7.18
C MET A 87 -3.30 -26.55 7.25
N ASP A 88 -2.95 -27.41 8.19
CA ASP A 88 -3.54 -28.75 8.38
C ASP A 88 -4.89 -28.75 9.13
N PHE A 89 -5.34 -27.58 9.60
CA PHE A 89 -6.61 -27.43 10.32
C PHE A 89 -7.67 -26.81 9.42
N ASP A 90 -8.93 -27.15 9.70
CA ASP A 90 -10.02 -26.29 9.24
C ASP A 90 -9.91 -24.93 9.92
N PHE A 91 -10.20 -23.88 9.15
CA PHE A 91 -10.00 -22.50 9.57
C PHE A 91 -11.26 -21.68 9.32
N ALA A 92 -11.67 -20.86 10.27
CA ALA A 92 -12.79 -19.94 10.15
C ALA A 92 -12.35 -18.51 10.42
N CYS A 93 -12.77 -17.57 9.57
CA CYS A 93 -12.63 -16.16 9.86
C CYS A 93 -13.82 -15.32 9.40
N LEU A 94 -13.88 -14.05 9.79
CA LEU A 94 -14.89 -13.13 9.25
C LEU A 94 -14.50 -12.69 7.84
N HIS A 95 -13.25 -12.27 7.71
CA HIS A 95 -12.76 -11.55 6.55
C HIS A 95 -11.55 -12.23 5.91
N ILE A 96 -11.48 -12.15 4.59
CA ILE A 96 -10.25 -12.37 3.83
C ILE A 96 -9.86 -11.07 3.14
N LYS A 97 -8.56 -10.77 3.04
CA LYS A 97 -8.11 -9.67 2.18
C LYS A 97 -8.25 -10.08 0.72
N GLU A 98 -8.66 -9.15 -0.14
CA GLU A 98 -8.78 -9.39 -1.59
C GLU A 98 -7.48 -9.90 -2.25
N HIS A 99 -6.32 -9.57 -1.69
CA HIS A 99 -5.01 -10.01 -2.18
C HIS A 99 -4.55 -11.35 -1.56
N THR A 100 -5.36 -11.98 -0.72
CA THR A 100 -5.04 -13.29 -0.13
C THR A 100 -4.93 -14.32 -1.26
N PRO A 101 -3.84 -15.11 -1.34
CA PRO A 101 -3.75 -16.20 -2.30
C PRO A 101 -4.83 -17.27 -2.06
N ARG A 102 -5.36 -17.87 -3.13
CA ARG A 102 -6.50 -18.81 -3.03
C ARG A 102 -6.18 -20.05 -2.20
N GLU A 103 -4.94 -20.51 -2.24
CA GLU A 103 -4.42 -21.62 -1.45
C GLU A 103 -4.46 -21.35 0.07
N LEU A 104 -4.54 -20.09 0.48
CA LEU A 104 -4.67 -19.66 1.87
C LEU A 104 -6.11 -19.34 2.27
N TYR A 105 -7.10 -19.64 1.41
CA TYR A 105 -8.49 -19.40 1.80
C TYR A 105 -8.85 -20.30 2.99
N PRO A 106 -9.55 -19.75 3.99
CA PRO A 106 -10.01 -20.52 5.14
C PRO A 106 -11.13 -21.48 4.72
N THR A 107 -11.45 -22.45 5.57
CA THR A 107 -12.59 -23.35 5.35
C THR A 107 -13.91 -22.57 5.35
N TYR A 108 -14.01 -21.55 6.21
CA TYR A 108 -15.18 -20.70 6.33
C TYR A 108 -14.78 -19.23 6.39
N TRP A 109 -15.46 -18.40 5.61
CA TRP A 109 -15.35 -16.95 5.66
C TRP A 109 -16.64 -16.29 5.22
N VAL A 110 -16.84 -15.02 5.59
CA VAL A 110 -18.08 -14.30 5.30
C VAL A 110 -17.91 -13.30 4.16
N SER A 111 -16.82 -12.53 4.18
CA SER A 111 -16.62 -11.50 3.16
C SER A 111 -15.16 -11.28 2.79
N SER A 112 -14.98 -10.75 1.57
CA SER A 112 -13.71 -10.23 1.09
C SER A 112 -13.71 -8.72 1.26
N ILE A 113 -12.61 -8.17 1.74
CA ILE A 113 -12.48 -6.75 2.04
C ILE A 113 -11.20 -6.14 1.47
N PRO A 114 -11.27 -4.89 0.97
CA PRO A 114 -10.09 -4.17 0.52
C PRO A 114 -9.40 -3.47 1.70
N GLY A 115 -8.07 -3.48 1.72
CA GLY A 115 -7.29 -2.56 2.58
C GLY A 115 -7.35 -2.87 4.08
N TRP A 116 -7.26 -1.83 4.92
CA TRP A 116 -7.16 -1.92 6.38
C TRP A 116 -8.54 -2.17 7.02
N VAL A 117 -8.58 -2.95 8.10
CA VAL A 117 -9.80 -3.12 8.92
C VAL A 117 -9.59 -2.43 10.24
N ASP A 118 -10.63 -1.76 10.69
CA ASP A 118 -10.68 -1.15 12.00
C ASP A 118 -11.81 -1.82 12.77
N TYR A 119 -11.47 -2.72 13.69
CA TYR A 119 -12.46 -3.37 14.53
C TYR A 119 -12.78 -2.52 15.75
N TRP A 120 -14.06 -2.49 16.16
CA TRP A 120 -14.50 -1.67 17.29
C TRP A 120 -13.72 -1.91 18.60
N TRP A 121 -13.27 -3.15 18.85
CA TRP A 121 -12.48 -3.47 20.04
C TRP A 121 -11.02 -2.96 19.97
N GLU A 122 -10.54 -2.57 18.78
CA GLU A 122 -9.21 -1.99 18.58
C GLU A 122 -9.20 -0.46 18.77
N ASN A 123 -10.37 0.16 19.00
CA ASN A 123 -10.50 1.60 19.17
C ASN A 123 -10.32 2.09 20.62
N GLY A 124 -9.97 1.19 21.55
CA GLY A 124 -9.67 1.51 22.95
C GLY A 124 -8.23 1.97 23.20
N PRO A 125 -7.87 2.36 24.43
CA PRO A 125 -6.48 2.58 24.82
C PRO A 125 -5.69 1.27 24.62
N GLY A 126 -4.71 1.28 23.72
CA GLY A 126 -3.89 0.10 23.40
C GLY A 126 -4.27 -0.64 22.10
N GLY A 127 -5.09 -0.04 21.23
CA GLY A 127 -5.36 -0.57 19.89
C GLY A 127 -5.16 0.47 18.77
N GLY A 128 -5.23 0.00 17.52
CA GLY A 128 -5.16 0.84 16.31
C GLY A 128 -3.76 1.22 15.84
N ILE A 129 -3.69 2.02 14.78
CA ILE A 129 -2.44 2.27 14.05
C ILE A 129 -1.37 3.04 14.85
N GLN A 130 -1.77 3.88 15.80
CA GLN A 130 -0.83 4.60 16.67
C GLN A 130 -0.16 3.63 17.66
N GLU A 131 -0.91 2.68 18.19
CA GLU A 131 -0.36 1.64 19.05
C GLU A 131 0.71 0.82 18.34
N ASN A 132 0.53 0.53 17.05
CA ASN A 132 1.57 -0.14 16.26
C ASN A 132 2.88 0.66 16.23
N VAL A 133 2.83 2.00 16.21
CA VAL A 133 4.03 2.84 16.32
C VAL A 133 4.62 2.77 17.73
N THR A 134 3.78 2.79 18.78
CA THR A 134 4.23 2.59 20.18
C THR A 134 4.98 1.27 20.33
N ARG A 135 4.43 0.17 19.80
CA ARG A 135 5.07 -1.15 19.83
C ARG A 135 6.39 -1.19 19.05
N ILE A 136 6.50 -0.46 17.93
CA ILE A 136 7.77 -0.30 17.22
C ILE A 136 8.79 0.43 18.11
N ILE A 137 8.38 1.49 18.81
CA ILE A 137 9.26 2.23 19.74
C ILE A 137 9.75 1.31 20.86
N GLU A 138 8.85 0.56 21.49
CA GLU A 138 9.18 -0.41 22.54
C GLU A 138 10.10 -1.52 22.02
N TYR A 139 9.83 -2.04 20.81
CA TYR A 139 10.66 -3.04 20.16
C TYR A 139 12.10 -2.56 19.92
N LEU A 140 12.29 -1.25 19.67
CA LEU A 140 13.61 -0.63 19.55
C LEU A 140 14.33 -0.45 20.90
N GLY A 141 13.68 -0.80 22.02
CA GLY A 141 14.22 -0.67 23.37
C GLY A 141 14.07 0.72 23.99
N GLU A 142 13.23 1.58 23.41
CA GLU A 142 12.97 2.94 23.92
C GLU A 142 11.78 2.98 24.88
N ASP A 143 11.79 3.94 25.80
CA ASP A 143 10.65 4.25 26.67
C ASP A 143 9.64 5.15 25.93
N PRO A 144 8.46 4.66 25.53
CA PRO A 144 7.48 5.47 24.80
C PRO A 144 6.86 6.58 25.66
N THR A 145 7.01 6.52 26.99
CA THR A 145 6.44 7.51 27.91
C THR A 145 7.33 8.72 28.12
N ARG A 146 8.60 8.67 27.70
CA ARG A 146 9.52 9.80 27.81
C ARG A 146 9.03 11.01 27.02
N GLU A 147 9.35 12.21 27.52
CA GLU A 147 8.82 13.49 27.03
C GLU A 147 8.85 13.60 25.49
N GLY A 148 9.99 13.33 24.86
CA GLY A 148 10.13 13.41 23.40
C GLY A 148 9.33 12.37 22.59
N LEU A 149 8.97 11.22 23.16
CA LEU A 149 8.28 10.12 22.45
C LEU A 149 6.79 10.01 22.73
N LYS A 150 6.31 10.61 23.82
CA LYS A 150 4.90 10.56 24.21
C LYS A 150 3.93 10.97 23.09
N GLY A 151 4.32 11.94 22.26
CA GLY A 151 3.55 12.39 21.09
C GLY A 151 3.98 11.79 19.75
N THR A 152 5.01 10.94 19.71
CA THR A 152 5.58 10.41 18.46
C THR A 152 4.60 9.54 17.67
N PRO A 153 3.85 8.59 18.28
CA PRO A 153 2.86 7.80 17.54
C PRO A 153 1.87 8.65 16.73
N LEU A 154 1.30 9.69 17.37
CA LEU A 154 0.40 10.62 16.71
C LEU A 154 1.08 11.37 15.56
N ARG A 155 2.29 11.91 15.78
CA ARG A 155 3.04 12.65 14.75
C ARG A 155 3.42 11.78 13.57
N VAL A 156 3.83 10.53 13.79
CA VAL A 156 4.17 9.56 12.75
C VAL A 156 2.94 9.27 11.89
N VAL A 157 1.82 8.88 12.50
CA VAL A 157 0.59 8.58 11.77
C VAL A 157 0.04 9.81 11.04
N ALA A 158 0.14 11.00 11.65
CA ALA A 158 -0.26 12.25 10.99
C ALA A 158 0.61 12.55 9.76
N SER A 159 1.93 12.31 9.83
CA SER A 159 2.86 12.54 8.71
C SER A 159 2.51 11.70 7.47
N TRP A 160 1.98 10.49 7.66
CA TRP A 160 1.59 9.59 6.58
C TRP A 160 0.48 10.16 5.69
N LYS A 161 -0.35 11.07 6.19
CA LYS A 161 -1.34 11.80 5.35
C LYS A 161 -0.65 12.59 4.24
N GLN A 162 0.50 13.19 4.53
CA GLN A 162 1.28 13.94 3.56
C GLN A 162 2.16 13.02 2.71
N LEU A 163 2.91 12.12 3.35
CA LEU A 163 3.86 11.22 2.67
C LEU A 163 3.17 10.25 1.71
N PHE A 164 1.96 9.79 2.05
CA PHE A 164 1.18 8.81 1.28
C PHE A 164 -0.12 9.39 0.71
N GLY A 165 -0.24 10.73 0.67
CA GLY A 165 -1.43 11.42 0.15
C GLY A 165 -1.65 11.23 -1.36
N GLY A 166 -0.67 10.68 -2.08
CA GLY A 166 -0.78 10.36 -3.50
C GLY A 166 -1.75 9.21 -3.80
N TYR A 167 -2.00 8.31 -2.84
CA TYR A 167 -2.93 7.18 -3.04
C TYR A 167 -4.40 7.61 -3.15
N THR A 168 -4.78 8.75 -2.58
CA THR A 168 -6.17 9.27 -2.65
C THR A 168 -6.40 10.24 -3.78
N GLN A 169 -5.37 10.52 -4.57
CA GLN A 169 -5.47 11.43 -5.70
C GLN A 169 -5.56 10.62 -6.99
N ASN A 170 -6.51 10.97 -7.85
CA ASN A 170 -6.57 10.45 -9.20
C ASN A 170 -5.73 11.36 -10.12
N PRO A 171 -4.66 10.83 -10.76
CA PRO A 171 -3.83 11.62 -11.68
C PRO A 171 -4.64 12.30 -12.79
N LYS A 172 -5.73 11.67 -13.25
CA LYS A 172 -6.59 12.17 -14.34
C LYS A 172 -7.21 13.54 -14.01
N ASP A 173 -7.51 13.79 -12.74
CA ASP A 173 -8.13 15.04 -12.27
C ASP A 173 -7.18 16.25 -12.39
N LEU A 174 -5.87 16.00 -12.59
CA LEU A 174 -4.87 17.04 -12.79
C LEU A 174 -4.85 17.60 -14.22
N PHE A 175 -5.39 16.86 -15.20
CA PHE A 175 -5.33 17.20 -16.63
C PHE A 175 -6.38 18.25 -17.03
N LYS A 176 -6.40 19.38 -16.32
CA LYS A 176 -7.01 20.61 -16.84
C LYS A 176 -6.11 21.16 -17.94
N THR A 177 -6.51 20.93 -19.17
CA THR A 177 -5.75 21.26 -20.38
C THR A 177 -6.17 22.56 -21.01
N PHE A 178 -5.23 23.24 -21.66
CA PHE A 178 -5.47 24.39 -22.53
C PHE A 178 -5.27 23.98 -23.98
N ALA A 179 -5.96 24.64 -24.92
CA ALA A 179 -5.70 24.44 -26.34
C ALA A 179 -4.24 24.82 -26.64
N ALA A 180 -3.51 23.99 -27.39
CA ALA A 180 -2.11 24.28 -27.71
C ALA A 180 -1.94 25.48 -28.65
N GLN A 181 -3.02 26.00 -29.24
CA GLN A 181 -3.00 27.13 -30.20
C GLN A 181 -1.96 26.95 -31.32
N GLY A 182 -1.75 25.71 -31.78
CA GLY A 182 -0.77 25.38 -32.81
C GLY A 182 0.66 25.11 -32.29
N TYR A 183 0.92 25.24 -30.99
CA TYR A 183 2.22 24.89 -30.39
C TYR A 183 2.44 23.37 -30.43
N ASP A 184 3.45 22.95 -31.19
CA ASP A 184 3.82 21.55 -31.43
C ASP A 184 5.30 21.26 -31.10
N GLN A 185 5.95 22.16 -30.35
CA GLN A 185 7.34 22.03 -29.92
C GLN A 185 7.44 21.38 -28.53
N MET A 186 8.66 21.02 -28.11
CA MET A 186 8.88 20.41 -26.80
C MET A 186 8.45 21.34 -25.66
N VAL A 187 7.74 20.78 -24.69
CA VAL A 187 7.49 21.40 -23.37
C VAL A 187 8.31 20.63 -22.36
N LEU A 188 9.20 21.32 -21.65
CA LEU A 188 10.02 20.75 -20.57
C LEU A 188 9.80 21.57 -19.30
N LEU A 189 9.46 20.88 -18.21
CA LEU A 189 9.59 21.40 -16.86
C LEU A 189 10.70 20.62 -16.15
N ARG A 190 11.82 21.31 -15.88
CA ARG A 190 13.00 20.74 -15.22
C ARG A 190 13.11 21.18 -13.77
N ASP A 191 13.89 20.41 -13.00
CA ASP A 191 14.18 20.65 -11.58
C ASP A 191 12.95 20.66 -10.67
N ILE A 192 11.97 19.81 -10.95
CA ILE A 192 10.83 19.61 -10.05
C ILE A 192 11.33 18.84 -8.82
N GLU A 193 11.42 19.49 -7.66
CA GLU A 193 11.77 18.78 -6.44
C GLU A 193 10.69 17.76 -6.08
N PHE A 194 11.12 16.56 -5.70
CA PHE A 194 10.21 15.53 -5.23
C PHE A 194 10.79 14.76 -4.04
N HIS A 195 9.87 14.27 -3.21
CA HIS A 195 10.17 13.38 -2.09
C HIS A 195 9.29 12.15 -2.21
N SER A 196 9.87 10.98 -1.98
CA SER A 196 9.17 9.70 -2.00
C SER A 196 9.72 8.77 -0.91
N THR A 197 9.07 7.63 -0.74
CA THR A 197 9.43 6.64 0.28
C THR A 197 9.70 5.30 -0.39
N CYS A 198 10.90 4.76 -0.20
CA CYS A 198 11.30 3.47 -0.79
C CYS A 198 10.43 2.35 -0.21
N GLU A 199 9.72 1.61 -1.06
CA GLU A 199 8.81 0.56 -0.61
C GLU A 199 9.50 -0.60 0.10
N HIS A 200 10.77 -0.86 -0.21
CA HIS A 200 11.53 -1.96 0.39
C HIS A 200 11.95 -1.73 1.83
N HIS A 201 12.13 -0.47 2.23
CA HIS A 201 12.72 -0.12 3.53
C HIS A 201 11.94 0.95 4.29
N MET A 202 10.88 1.50 3.68
CA MET A 202 10.14 2.65 4.17
C MET A 202 11.02 3.87 4.52
N LEU A 203 12.18 3.98 3.86
CA LEU A 203 13.10 5.10 4.01
C LEU A 203 12.94 6.11 2.87
N PRO A 204 13.06 7.42 3.14
CA PRO A 204 12.92 8.44 2.12
C PRO A 204 13.96 8.32 0.99
N PHE A 205 13.55 8.71 -0.22
CA PHE A 205 14.45 9.13 -1.28
C PHE A 205 13.91 10.42 -1.91
N SER A 206 14.81 11.29 -2.32
CA SER A 206 14.44 12.62 -2.81
C SER A 206 15.46 13.16 -3.79
N GLY A 207 14.99 14.03 -4.68
CA GLY A 207 15.81 14.69 -5.67
C GLY A 207 14.94 15.47 -6.64
N LYS A 208 15.24 15.36 -7.94
CA LYS A 208 14.61 16.18 -8.98
C LYS A 208 14.02 15.34 -10.09
N ALA A 209 12.90 15.82 -10.62
CA ALA A 209 12.27 15.31 -11.82
C ALA A 209 12.36 16.33 -12.95
N HIS A 210 12.58 15.83 -14.16
CA HIS A 210 12.54 16.59 -15.40
C HIS A 210 11.51 15.93 -16.30
N VAL A 211 10.40 16.62 -16.54
CA VAL A 211 9.25 16.07 -17.27
C VAL A 211 9.08 16.83 -18.56
N ALA A 212 9.08 16.09 -19.67
CA ALA A 212 8.90 16.65 -21.00
C ALA A 212 7.80 15.94 -21.77
N TYR A 213 7.17 16.65 -22.69
CA TYR A 213 6.30 16.07 -23.72
C TYR A 213 6.25 16.97 -24.95
N ILE A 214 5.89 16.40 -26.10
CA ILE A 214 5.72 17.13 -27.35
C ILE A 214 4.24 17.06 -27.75
N PRO A 215 3.48 18.16 -27.70
CA PRO A 215 2.06 18.15 -28.07
C PRO A 215 1.87 17.73 -29.53
N SER A 216 0.81 16.97 -29.80
CA SER A 216 0.36 16.72 -31.17
C SER A 216 -0.12 18.01 -31.83
N LYS A 217 -0.02 18.11 -33.15
CA LYS A 217 -0.53 19.27 -33.91
C LYS A 217 -2.03 19.45 -33.67
N GLY A 218 -2.45 20.64 -33.23
CA GLY A 218 -3.84 20.90 -32.81
C GLY A 218 -4.22 20.27 -31.46
N GLY A 219 -3.25 19.73 -30.73
CA GLY A 219 -3.42 19.07 -29.45
C GLY A 219 -3.56 20.04 -28.27
N ARG A 220 -3.17 19.56 -27.09
CA ARG A 220 -3.37 20.27 -25.83
C ARG A 220 -2.08 20.42 -25.04
N VAL A 221 -1.99 21.52 -24.31
CA VAL A 221 -0.89 21.80 -23.38
C VAL A 221 -1.42 21.69 -21.95
N LEU A 222 -0.61 21.08 -21.09
CA LEU A 222 -0.88 20.96 -19.67
C LEU A 222 -0.30 22.16 -18.93
N GLY A 223 -1.05 22.74 -17.99
CA GLY A 223 -0.53 23.83 -17.17
C GLY A 223 0.72 23.41 -16.38
N VAL A 224 1.73 24.28 -16.32
CA VAL A 224 3.04 23.99 -15.71
C VAL A 224 2.91 23.44 -14.27
N SER A 225 2.06 24.06 -13.45
CA SER A 225 1.81 23.60 -12.07
C SER A 225 1.18 22.20 -11.97
N LYS A 226 0.58 21.69 -13.05
CA LYS A 226 -0.01 20.34 -13.08
C LYS A 226 1.04 19.26 -13.35
N LEU A 227 2.12 19.57 -14.09
CA LEU A 227 3.25 18.65 -14.25
C LEU A 227 3.93 18.38 -12.90
N ALA A 228 4.20 19.42 -12.12
CA ALA A 228 4.75 19.26 -10.77
C ALA A 228 3.82 18.45 -9.86
N ARG A 229 2.51 18.75 -9.86
CA ARG A 229 1.51 17.98 -9.11
C ARG A 229 1.41 16.53 -9.56
N LEU A 230 1.63 16.24 -10.85
CA LEU A 230 1.60 14.89 -11.38
C LEU A 230 2.74 14.05 -10.82
N VAL A 231 3.95 14.62 -10.76
CA VAL A 231 5.10 13.98 -10.09
C VAL A 231 4.75 13.70 -8.62
N ASP A 232 4.23 14.70 -7.90
CA ASP A 232 3.82 14.59 -6.50
C ASP A 232 2.79 13.48 -6.23
N VAL A 233 1.78 13.32 -7.10
CA VAL A 233 0.74 12.29 -6.95
C VAL A 233 1.33 10.88 -6.93
N PHE A 234 2.37 10.64 -7.74
CA PHE A 234 3.05 9.35 -7.78
C PHE A 234 4.15 9.23 -6.74
N ALA A 235 4.90 10.31 -6.48
CA ALA A 235 6.00 10.33 -5.51
C ALA A 235 5.50 10.18 -4.06
N ARG A 236 4.32 10.70 -3.71
CA ARG A 236 3.72 10.60 -2.37
C ARG A 236 3.03 9.25 -2.13
N ARG A 237 3.79 8.17 -2.32
CA ARG A 237 3.41 6.74 -2.20
C ARG A 237 4.63 5.95 -1.73
N LEU A 238 4.44 4.69 -1.36
CA LEU A 238 5.54 3.72 -1.33
C LEU A 238 5.92 3.40 -2.79
N GLN A 239 7.20 3.54 -3.12
CA GLN A 239 7.68 3.54 -4.50
C GLN A 239 9.07 2.94 -4.69
N ILE A 240 9.34 2.63 -5.96
CA ILE A 240 10.67 2.60 -6.56
C ILE A 240 10.78 3.76 -7.58
N GLN A 241 11.99 4.28 -7.81
CA GLN A 241 12.18 5.50 -8.61
C GLN A 241 11.77 5.30 -10.07
N GLU A 242 12.07 4.13 -10.63
CA GLU A 242 11.73 3.70 -11.99
C GLU A 242 10.22 3.80 -12.23
N ARG A 243 9.42 3.32 -11.27
CA ARG A 243 7.96 3.29 -11.37
C ARG A 243 7.36 4.69 -11.36
N ILE A 244 7.93 5.64 -10.62
CA ILE A 244 7.48 7.04 -10.65
C ILE A 244 7.59 7.59 -12.08
N GLY A 245 8.75 7.40 -12.73
CA GLY A 245 8.98 7.88 -14.09
C GLY A 245 8.01 7.27 -15.11
N ASP A 246 7.81 5.95 -15.03
CA ASP A 246 6.87 5.25 -15.90
C ASP A 246 5.41 5.72 -15.69
N GLN A 247 4.98 5.86 -14.43
CA GLN A 247 3.63 6.33 -14.11
C GLN A 247 3.36 7.76 -14.58
N VAL A 248 4.33 8.67 -14.41
CA VAL A 248 4.23 10.06 -14.90
C VAL A 248 4.07 10.09 -16.42
N THR A 249 4.95 9.40 -17.14
CA THR A 249 4.89 9.37 -18.60
C THR A 249 3.65 8.66 -19.13
N ALA A 250 3.24 7.54 -18.51
CA ALA A 250 2.00 6.84 -18.86
C ALA A 250 0.77 7.74 -18.69
N ALA A 251 0.66 8.47 -17.57
CA ALA A 251 -0.44 9.39 -17.34
C ALA A 251 -0.47 10.52 -18.38
N ILE A 252 0.69 11.07 -18.76
CA ILE A 252 0.79 12.08 -19.82
C ILE A 252 0.31 11.51 -21.16
N MET A 253 0.79 10.33 -21.55
CA MET A 253 0.39 9.68 -22.80
C MET A 253 -1.12 9.43 -22.83
N GLU A 254 -1.68 8.87 -21.76
CA GLU A 254 -3.11 8.53 -21.67
C GLU A 254 -4.04 9.75 -21.73
N ASN A 255 -3.66 10.86 -21.09
CA ASN A 255 -4.59 11.98 -20.90
C ASN A 255 -4.36 13.16 -21.88
N LEU A 256 -3.16 13.30 -22.46
CA LEU A 256 -2.86 14.34 -23.44
C LEU A 256 -2.75 13.83 -24.88
N ASN A 257 -2.49 12.54 -25.08
CA ASN A 257 -2.15 11.96 -26.38
C ASN A 257 -1.08 12.79 -27.15
N PRO A 258 0.08 13.09 -26.54
CA PRO A 258 1.17 13.81 -27.19
C PRO A 258 1.90 12.90 -28.18
N LEU A 259 2.77 13.48 -29.02
CA LEU A 259 3.67 12.71 -29.88
C LEU A 259 4.63 11.84 -29.04
N GLY A 260 5.06 12.35 -27.90
CA GLY A 260 5.87 11.59 -26.94
C GLY A 260 5.91 12.27 -25.58
N ALA A 261 6.29 11.49 -24.56
CA ALA A 261 6.51 11.95 -23.19
C ALA A 261 7.80 11.37 -22.63
N ALA A 262 8.47 12.13 -21.76
CA ALA A 262 9.68 11.73 -21.08
C ALA A 262 9.67 12.18 -19.62
N CYS A 263 10.24 11.38 -18.73
CA CYS A 263 10.47 11.72 -17.34
C CYS A 263 11.85 11.21 -16.94
N ILE A 264 12.74 12.13 -16.57
CA ILE A 264 14.07 11.83 -16.04
C ILE A 264 14.04 12.17 -14.55
N LEU A 265 14.47 11.25 -13.71
CA LEU A 265 14.54 11.43 -12.26
C LEU A 265 15.99 11.23 -11.82
N GLU A 266 16.46 12.12 -10.95
CA GLU A 266 17.71 11.97 -10.21
C GLU A 266 17.41 12.06 -8.71
N ALA A 267 17.84 11.08 -7.92
CA ALA A 267 17.58 11.11 -6.48
C ALA A 267 18.66 10.43 -5.65
N LYS A 268 18.75 10.88 -4.39
CA LYS A 268 19.50 10.22 -3.33
C LYS A 268 18.55 9.36 -2.51
N HIS A 269 19.01 8.16 -2.17
CA HIS A 269 18.21 7.15 -1.46
C HIS A 269 18.73 6.93 -0.06
N LEU A 270 17.95 7.28 0.97
CA LEU A 270 18.41 7.12 2.36
C LEU A 270 18.67 5.65 2.73
N CYS A 271 17.99 4.70 2.08
CA CYS A 271 18.27 3.27 2.24
C CYS A 271 19.71 2.87 1.85
N MET A 272 20.42 3.68 1.05
CA MET A 272 21.83 3.52 0.71
C MET A 272 22.77 4.45 1.49
N VAL A 273 22.25 5.54 2.05
CA VAL A 273 23.04 6.59 2.71
C VAL A 273 23.21 6.32 4.20
N CYS A 274 22.12 6.05 4.92
CA CYS A 274 22.14 5.93 6.38
C CYS A 274 22.32 4.50 6.89
N ARG A 275 22.26 3.49 6.01
CA ARG A 275 22.42 2.07 6.35
C ARG A 275 23.03 1.28 5.21
N GLY A 276 23.33 0.01 5.45
CA GLY A 276 23.84 -0.90 4.44
C GLY A 276 25.18 -0.43 3.87
N VAL A 277 25.19 -0.10 2.58
CA VAL A 277 26.42 0.28 1.82
C VAL A 277 26.94 1.69 2.13
N GLN A 278 26.14 2.54 2.77
CA GLN A 278 26.51 3.87 3.29
C GLN A 278 27.19 4.82 2.27
N LYS A 279 26.71 4.87 1.02
CA LYS A 279 27.28 5.73 -0.02
C LYS A 279 26.67 7.13 0.02
N GLN A 280 27.42 8.09 0.56
CA GLN A 280 26.97 9.46 0.84
C GLN A 280 26.67 10.31 -0.41
N ASN A 281 27.36 10.00 -1.51
CA ASN A 281 27.36 10.81 -2.73
C ASN A 281 26.65 10.14 -3.91
N SER A 282 26.19 8.90 -3.75
CA SER A 282 25.54 8.17 -4.83
C SER A 282 24.23 8.84 -5.22
N VAL A 283 24.05 9.09 -6.52
CA VAL A 283 22.80 9.59 -7.10
C VAL A 283 22.34 8.57 -8.12
N MET A 284 21.10 8.13 -8.00
CA MET A 284 20.47 7.23 -8.95
C MET A 284 19.74 8.06 -10.00
N MET A 285 20.03 7.80 -11.28
CA MET A 285 19.31 8.39 -12.40
C MET A 285 18.47 7.33 -13.12
N THR A 286 17.23 7.68 -13.44
CA THR A 286 16.30 6.82 -14.20
C THR A 286 15.58 7.66 -15.24
N SER A 287 15.28 7.08 -16.40
CA SER A 287 14.48 7.73 -17.44
C SER A 287 13.35 6.82 -17.90
N SER A 288 12.16 7.38 -18.05
CA SER A 288 11.06 6.77 -18.81
C SER A 288 10.83 7.59 -20.08
N LEU A 289 10.84 6.94 -21.24
CA LEU A 289 10.62 7.54 -22.55
C LEU A 289 9.46 6.81 -23.24
N LYS A 290 8.51 7.55 -23.83
CA LYS A 290 7.36 7.01 -24.56
C LYS A 290 7.10 7.82 -25.83
N GLY A 291 6.46 7.18 -26.82
CA GLY A 291 6.17 7.79 -28.12
C GLY A 291 7.45 8.22 -28.85
N LEU A 292 7.42 9.41 -29.45
CA LEU A 292 8.53 9.98 -30.23
C LEU A 292 9.88 9.93 -29.50
N PHE A 293 9.90 10.13 -28.17
CA PHE A 293 11.13 10.03 -27.39
C PHE A 293 11.72 8.61 -27.31
N LEU A 294 10.96 7.55 -27.57
CA LEU A 294 11.45 6.16 -27.56
C LEU A 294 11.72 5.63 -28.97
N GLU A 295 11.11 6.22 -29.99
CA GLU A 295 11.23 5.78 -31.38
C GLU A 295 12.67 5.82 -31.92
N ASP A 296 13.01 4.85 -32.76
CA ASP A 296 14.30 4.81 -33.47
C ASP A 296 14.20 5.46 -34.87
N SER A 297 13.51 6.60 -34.94
CA SER A 297 13.44 7.47 -36.12
C SER A 297 14.44 8.63 -35.99
N ASP A 298 14.76 9.30 -37.11
CA ASP A 298 15.60 10.51 -37.07
C ASP A 298 15.00 11.58 -36.16
N ASN A 299 13.67 11.78 -36.26
CA ASN A 299 12.94 12.71 -35.40
C ASN A 299 12.98 12.28 -33.93
N GLY A 300 12.84 10.99 -33.63
CA GLY A 300 12.91 10.48 -32.26
C GLY A 300 14.30 10.61 -31.64
N ARG A 301 15.36 10.34 -32.41
CA ARG A 301 16.75 10.56 -31.99
C ARG A 301 17.03 12.05 -31.76
N ALA A 302 16.58 12.93 -32.65
CA ALA A 302 16.73 14.38 -32.51
C ALA A 302 16.02 14.92 -31.26
N ALA A 303 14.76 14.51 -31.03
CA ALA A 303 14.00 14.92 -29.85
C ALA A 303 14.64 14.44 -28.53
N ARG A 304 15.18 13.20 -28.49
CA ARG A 304 15.97 12.73 -27.34
C ARG A 304 17.22 13.56 -27.12
N ALA A 305 17.97 13.86 -28.17
CA ALA A 305 19.20 14.64 -28.07
C ALA A 305 18.93 16.06 -27.56
N GLU A 306 17.88 16.72 -28.07
CA GLU A 306 17.42 18.03 -27.59
C GLU A 306 17.06 17.99 -26.10
N LEU A 307 16.22 17.02 -25.68
CA LEU A 307 15.84 16.85 -24.28
C LEU A 307 17.07 16.69 -23.36
N MET A 308 17.99 15.80 -23.74
CA MET A 308 19.19 15.54 -22.95
C MET A 308 20.12 16.76 -22.90
N GLY A 309 20.13 17.59 -23.95
CA GLY A 309 20.83 18.88 -23.96
C GLY A 309 20.22 19.87 -22.97
N LEU A 310 18.88 20.02 -23.00
CA LEU A 310 18.14 20.95 -22.14
C LEU A 310 18.15 20.55 -20.65
N VAL A 311 18.27 19.27 -20.33
CA VAL A 311 18.36 18.80 -18.94
C VAL A 311 19.76 18.99 -18.35
N LYS A 312 20.81 18.95 -19.18
CA LYS A 312 22.19 19.14 -18.74
C LYS A 312 22.63 20.61 -18.62
N GLY A 313 21.97 21.52 -19.35
CA GLY A 313 22.24 22.97 -19.34
C GLY A 313 21.42 23.71 -18.30
#